data_AF-A0A1C4CVX8-F1
#
_entry.id   AF-A0A1C4CVX8-F1
#
_cell.length_a   1.000
_cell.length_b   1.000
_cell.length_c   1.000
_cell.angle_alpha   90.00
_cell.angle_beta   90.00
_cell.angle_gamma   90.00
#
_symmetry.space_group_name_H-M   'P 1'
#
loop_
_entity.id
_entity.type
_entity.pdbx_description
1 polymer ?
#
loop_
_entity_poly.entity_id
_entity_poly.type
_entity_poly.pdbx_seq_one_letter_code
_entity_poly.pdbx_strand_id
1 'polypeptide(L)'
;MAILSNIGAALFFIAFILLILCIISFFKKNGKAKQYGRPTVILFMISILLTGMGTTKSEHPVIDFFATLSLILFIFFLILAILSVIKKTGVAKKQFIITAILFVIFVALSSISAPSSEKTTATNKQVASNNAEKKDDKKKEADEKTQKQEDEKRLADEQARKQEDEKRLADEQARKQQEEQKRLADEQARKQQEEQKRLADEQARKQQEDEKRLADEQARKQQEEQKRLADEQARKQQEEQKRQADEQARKQQEEQKKAQQAQTQPAASINSNVTYANCAAVRSAGKAPLYRDQPGYSSKLDRDGDGVACEK
;
A
#
# COMPACT_ATOMS: atom_id res chain seq x y z
N MET A 1 39.11 36.73 22.43
CA MET A 1 37.67 36.37 22.44
C MET A 1 37.17 35.79 21.12
N ALA A 2 37.75 36.08 19.96
CA ALA A 2 37.30 35.51 18.67
C ALA A 2 37.55 33.99 18.50
N ILE A 3 38.64 33.45 19.08
CA ILE A 3 39.00 32.04 18.92
C ILE A 3 38.05 31.10 19.68
N LEU A 4 37.57 31.50 20.87
CA LEU A 4 36.55 30.74 21.61
C LEU A 4 35.20 30.70 20.88
N SER A 5 34.84 31.77 20.16
CA SER A 5 33.60 31.82 19.37
C SER A 5 33.61 30.85 18.19
N ASN A 6 34.77 30.64 17.57
CA ASN A 6 34.91 29.74 16.42
C ASN A 6 34.93 28.26 16.86
N ILE A 7 35.51 27.98 18.03
CA ILE A 7 35.47 26.64 18.64
C ILE A 7 34.04 26.30 19.07
N GLY A 8 33.30 27.26 19.64
CA GLY A 8 31.88 27.09 19.98
C GLY A 8 31.02 26.79 18.75
N ALA A 9 31.24 27.53 17.65
CA ALA A 9 30.55 27.26 16.39
C ALA A 9 30.92 25.89 15.80
N ALA A 10 32.20 25.51 15.81
CA ALA A 10 32.65 24.21 15.32
C ALA A 10 32.06 23.04 16.14
N LEU A 11 32.05 23.14 17.47
CA LEU A 11 31.44 22.15 18.35
C LEU A 11 29.92 22.07 18.15
N PHE A 12 29.26 23.20 17.87
CA PHE A 12 27.84 23.24 17.52
C PHE A 12 27.56 22.52 16.20
N PHE A 13 28.37 22.75 15.15
CA PHE A 13 28.23 22.03 13.88
C PHE A 13 28.53 20.53 14.02
N ILE A 14 29.52 20.14 14.83
CA ILE A 14 29.82 18.73 15.10
C ILE A 14 28.64 18.06 15.83
N ALA A 15 28.10 18.70 16.87
CA ALA A 15 26.91 18.20 17.59
C ALA A 15 25.70 18.09 16.65
N PHE A 16 25.53 19.05 15.73
CA PHE A 16 24.47 19.06 14.74
C PHE A 16 24.60 17.95 13.70
N ILE A 17 25.82 17.69 13.21
CA ILE A 17 26.10 16.58 12.28
C ILE A 17 25.82 15.22 12.95
N LEU A 18 26.24 15.05 14.22
CA LEU A 18 25.95 13.84 14.99
C LEU A 18 24.44 13.64 15.21
N LEU A 19 23.68 14.72 15.43
CA LEU A 19 22.22 14.70 15.50
C LEU A 19 21.58 14.24 14.18
N ILE A 20 22.06 14.75 13.05
CA ILE A 20 21.58 14.33 11.72
C ILE A 20 21.84 12.83 11.51
N LEU A 21 23.04 12.34 11.85
CA LEU A 21 23.37 10.91 11.74
C LEU A 21 22.52 10.04 12.67
N CYS A 22 22.18 10.53 13.86
CA CYS A 22 21.30 9.84 14.81
C CYS A 22 19.87 9.73 14.27
N ILE A 23 19.32 10.81 13.70
CA ILE A 23 18.00 10.84 13.06
C ILE A 23 17.97 9.90 11.84
N ILE A 24 18.98 9.96 10.98
CA ILE A 24 19.06 9.07 9.80
C ILE A 24 19.11 7.60 10.25
N SER A 25 19.85 7.28 11.31
CA SER A 25 19.93 5.93 11.86
C SER A 25 18.58 5.46 12.43
N PHE A 26 17.80 6.38 13.01
CA PHE A 26 16.44 6.13 13.52
C PHE A 26 15.46 5.77 12.40
N PHE A 27 15.60 6.36 11.21
CA PHE A 27 14.73 6.10 10.06
C PHE A 27 15.21 4.96 9.14
N LYS A 28 16.46 4.50 9.27
CA LYS A 28 17.09 3.57 8.31
C LYS A 28 17.01 2.08 8.69
N LYS A 29 16.44 1.68 9.84
CA LYS A 29 16.34 0.23 10.14
C LYS A 29 15.17 -0.19 11.04
N ASN A 30 14.29 -0.99 10.45
CA ASN A 30 13.47 -2.08 10.99
C ASN A 30 12.74 -1.89 12.34
N GLY A 31 11.44 -1.57 12.25
CA GLY A 31 10.36 -2.30 12.94
C GLY A 31 10.24 -2.26 14.47
N LYS A 32 11.23 -1.79 15.24
CA LYS A 32 11.15 -1.73 16.72
C LYS A 32 11.80 -0.46 17.27
N ALA A 33 11.26 0.71 16.94
CA ALA A 33 11.75 2.00 17.47
C ALA A 33 10.65 2.83 18.16
N LYS A 34 9.68 2.18 18.81
CA LYS A 34 8.49 2.89 19.33
C LYS A 34 8.60 3.44 20.76
N GLN A 35 9.71 3.25 21.49
CA GLN A 35 9.70 3.57 22.93
C GLN A 35 10.74 4.58 23.43
N TYR A 36 11.88 4.81 22.76
CA TYR A 36 12.94 5.67 23.32
C TYR A 36 13.38 6.88 22.48
N GLY A 37 12.92 7.03 21.22
CA GLY A 37 13.35 8.14 20.36
C GLY A 37 12.56 9.45 20.52
N ARG A 38 11.29 9.36 20.92
CA ARG A 38 10.45 10.56 21.17
C ARG A 38 10.89 11.38 22.39
N PRO A 39 11.14 10.78 23.57
CA PRO A 39 11.49 11.56 24.75
C PRO A 39 12.88 12.22 24.64
N THR A 40 13.87 11.60 23.98
CA THR A 40 15.20 12.20 23.78
C THR A 40 15.16 13.42 22.87
N VAL A 41 14.37 13.39 21.79
CA VAL A 41 14.20 14.55 20.90
C VAL A 41 13.49 15.70 21.62
N ILE A 42 12.49 15.39 22.45
CA ILE A 42 11.77 16.38 23.25
C ILE A 42 12.68 17.00 24.32
N LEU A 43 13.44 16.19 25.07
CA LEU A 43 14.39 16.67 26.08
C LEU A 43 15.49 17.55 25.45
N PHE A 44 15.90 17.24 24.22
CA PHE A 44 16.90 18.01 23.50
C PHE A 44 16.34 19.35 22.97
N MET A 45 15.10 19.38 22.45
CA MET A 45 14.40 20.62 22.12
C MET A 45 14.23 21.52 23.35
N ILE A 46 13.92 20.93 24.50
CA ILE A 46 13.86 21.64 25.79
C ILE A 46 15.24 22.17 26.19
N SER A 47 16.31 21.39 26.01
CA SER A 47 17.68 21.83 26.31
C SER A 47 18.14 22.99 25.43
N ILE A 48 17.76 23.01 24.15
CA ILE A 48 18.01 24.15 23.23
C ILE A 48 17.21 25.38 23.66
N LEU A 49 15.94 25.21 24.02
CA LEU A 49 15.10 26.29 24.54
C LEU A 49 15.71 26.91 25.82
N LEU A 50 16.20 26.05 26.72
CA LEU A 50 16.87 26.45 27.95
C LEU A 50 18.21 27.14 27.70
N THR A 51 18.95 26.73 26.67
CA THR A 51 20.22 27.37 26.28
C THR A 51 19.97 28.75 25.65
N GLY A 52 18.89 28.91 24.89
CA GLY A 52 18.46 30.20 24.33
C GLY A 52 18.02 31.22 25.38
N MET A 53 17.49 30.77 26.52
CA MET A 53 17.19 31.63 27.67
C MET A 53 18.46 32.01 28.48
N GLY A 54 19.57 31.30 28.31
CA GLY A 54 20.79 31.46 29.10
C GLY A 54 21.79 32.49 28.55
N THR A 55 21.62 32.96 27.31
CA THR A 55 22.58 33.88 26.69
C THR A 55 21.87 35.12 26.14
N THR A 56 21.87 36.20 26.92
CA THR A 56 22.33 37.55 26.56
C THR A 56 21.65 38.61 27.43
N LYS A 57 22.45 39.54 27.98
CA LYS A 57 21.98 40.86 28.34
C LYS A 57 21.77 41.64 27.04
N SER A 58 20.69 41.38 26.31
CA SER A 58 20.28 42.21 25.16
C SER A 58 19.13 43.12 25.59
N GLU A 59 19.05 44.34 25.01
CA GLU A 59 17.95 45.28 25.33
C GLU A 59 16.58 44.77 24.84
N HIS A 60 16.57 43.77 23.96
CA HIS A 60 15.36 43.18 23.38
C HIS A 60 15.44 41.63 23.31
N PRO A 61 15.42 40.93 24.47
CA PRO A 61 15.56 39.47 24.53
C PRO A 61 14.45 38.71 23.79
N VAL A 62 13.29 39.36 23.63
CA VAL A 62 12.15 38.83 22.89
C VAL A 62 12.44 38.78 21.38
N ILE A 63 13.08 39.81 20.82
CA ILE A 63 13.38 39.89 19.39
C ILE A 63 14.42 38.83 19.02
N ASP A 64 15.46 38.67 19.85
CA ASP A 64 16.49 37.64 19.65
C ASP A 64 15.91 36.22 19.76
N PHE A 65 14.98 35.99 20.69
CA PHE A 65 14.26 34.72 20.79
C PHE A 65 13.44 34.42 19.52
N PHE A 66 12.70 35.40 18.99
CA PHE A 66 11.95 35.20 17.75
C PHE A 66 12.87 35.04 16.52
N ALA A 67 13.99 35.76 16.47
CA ALA A 67 14.97 35.64 15.39
C ALA A 67 15.65 34.26 15.38
N THR A 68 16.05 33.76 16.56
CA THR A 68 16.64 32.42 16.71
C THR A 68 15.62 31.31 16.45
N LEU A 69 14.39 31.43 16.96
CA LEU A 69 13.31 30.49 16.67
C LEU A 69 12.97 30.47 15.17
N SER A 70 12.90 31.64 14.53
CA SER A 70 12.68 31.77 13.09
C SER A 70 13.81 31.11 12.28
N LEU A 71 15.07 31.32 12.68
CA LEU A 71 16.24 30.71 12.03
C LEU A 71 16.23 29.17 12.18
N ILE A 72 15.88 28.65 13.36
CA ILE A 72 15.79 27.21 13.61
C ILE A 72 14.69 26.58 12.75
N LEU A 73 13.50 27.21 12.69
CA LEU A 73 12.41 26.76 11.84
C LEU A 73 12.79 26.81 10.36
N PHE A 74 13.46 27.87 9.92
CA PHE A 74 13.96 28.01 8.55
C PHE A 74 14.93 26.88 8.16
N ILE A 75 15.90 26.57 9.02
CA ILE A 75 16.86 25.48 8.79
C ILE A 75 16.14 24.13 8.77
N PHE A 76 15.17 23.90 9.66
CA PHE A 76 14.35 22.68 9.67
C PHE A 76 13.58 22.49 8.35
N PHE A 77 12.95 23.54 7.83
CA PHE A 77 12.27 23.51 6.54
C PHE A 77 13.22 23.32 5.36
N LEU A 78 14.41 23.94 5.37
CA LEU A 78 15.45 23.72 4.37
C LEU A 78 15.90 22.26 4.34
N ILE A 79 16.08 21.64 5.51
CA ILE A 79 16.47 20.23 5.61
C ILE A 79 15.35 19.31 5.09
N LEU A 80 14.08 19.59 5.41
CA LEU A 80 12.95 18.86 4.84
C LEU A 80 12.86 19.01 3.31
N ALA A 81 13.14 20.20 2.78
CA ALA A 81 13.21 20.45 1.35
C ALA A 81 14.33 19.65 0.68
N ILE A 82 15.54 19.68 1.23
CA ILE A 82 16.70 18.93 0.72
C ILE A 82 16.43 17.41 0.77
N LEU A 83 15.88 16.89 1.89
CA LEU A 83 15.52 15.48 2.02
C LEU A 83 14.42 15.06 1.04
N SER A 84 13.48 15.94 0.72
CA SER A 84 12.44 15.69 -0.27
C SER A 84 12.96 15.71 -1.71
N VAL A 85 14.03 16.46 -1.99
CA VAL A 85 14.73 16.43 -3.29
C VAL A 85 15.54 15.14 -3.45
N ILE A 86 16.16 14.65 -2.37
CA ILE A 86 16.95 13.41 -2.36
C ILE A 86 16.06 12.15 -2.42
N LYS A 87 14.88 12.16 -1.77
CA LYS A 87 13.91 11.06 -1.85
C LYS A 87 12.90 11.30 -2.98
N LYS A 88 13.30 11.00 -4.23
CA LYS A 88 12.40 10.84 -5.39
C LYS A 88 11.16 10.00 -5.02
N THR A 89 10.06 10.65 -4.63
CA THR A 89 8.73 10.06 -4.48
C THR A 89 7.67 11.10 -4.84
N GLY A 90 6.86 10.78 -5.86
CA GLY A 90 6.04 11.71 -6.66
C GLY A 90 4.81 12.33 -5.99
N VAL A 91 4.73 12.38 -4.66
CA VAL A 91 3.56 12.92 -3.93
C VAL A 91 3.83 14.22 -3.18
N ALA A 92 5.07 14.67 -3.10
CA ALA A 92 5.43 15.87 -2.33
C ALA A 92 5.18 17.20 -3.07
N LYS A 93 5.02 17.24 -4.40
CA LYS A 93 5.06 18.51 -5.17
C LYS A 93 3.97 19.54 -4.83
N LYS A 94 2.76 19.12 -4.44
CA LYS A 94 1.63 20.06 -4.19
C LYS A 94 1.68 20.71 -2.80
N GLN A 95 2.15 19.99 -1.76
CA GLN A 95 2.28 20.53 -0.40
C GLN A 95 3.52 21.44 -0.24
N PHE A 96 4.54 21.25 -1.10
CA PHE A 96 5.74 22.09 -1.12
C PHE A 96 5.49 23.50 -1.67
N ILE A 97 4.65 23.63 -2.71
CA ILE A 97 4.31 24.94 -3.29
C ILE A 97 3.49 25.76 -2.28
N ILE A 98 2.53 25.15 -1.59
CA ILE A 98 1.71 25.82 -0.57
C ILE A 98 2.58 26.31 0.60
N THR A 99 3.52 25.49 1.08
CA THR A 99 4.40 25.88 2.20
C THR A 99 5.40 26.97 1.79
N ALA A 100 5.94 26.91 0.56
CA ALA A 100 6.82 27.95 0.02
C ALA A 100 6.09 29.28 -0.22
N ILE A 101 4.85 29.24 -0.72
CA ILE A 101 4.02 30.44 -0.92
C ILE A 101 3.64 31.06 0.43
N LEU A 102 3.22 30.25 1.41
CA LEU A 102 2.93 30.75 2.77
C LEU A 102 4.17 31.36 3.44
N PHE A 103 5.37 30.83 3.16
CA PHE A 103 6.63 31.38 3.64
C PHE A 103 6.96 32.74 3.00
N VAL A 104 6.80 32.87 1.67
CA VAL A 104 7.00 34.15 0.97
C VAL A 104 6.01 35.21 1.47
N ILE A 105 4.76 34.81 1.72
CA ILE A 105 3.72 35.69 2.29
C ILE A 105 4.09 36.12 3.71
N PHE A 106 4.58 35.21 4.56
CA PHE A 106 4.98 35.51 5.93
C PHE A 106 6.19 36.46 6.01
N VAL A 107 7.18 36.29 5.13
CA VAL A 107 8.35 37.19 5.01
C VAL A 107 7.92 38.56 4.49
N ALA A 108 7.00 38.62 3.52
CA ALA A 108 6.49 39.89 3.00
C ALA A 108 5.68 40.66 4.06
N LEU A 109 4.84 39.97 4.85
CA LEU A 109 4.05 40.58 5.92
C LEU A 109 4.91 41.07 7.09
N SER A 110 6.00 40.35 7.40
CA SER A 110 6.95 40.75 8.45
C SER A 110 7.77 42.00 8.08
N SER A 111 7.75 42.41 6.80
CA SER A 111 8.52 43.54 6.28
C SER A 111 7.76 44.89 6.31
N ILE A 112 6.47 44.90 6.69
CA ILE A 112 5.61 46.10 6.63
C ILE A 112 5.59 46.89 7.96
N SER A 113 6.29 46.44 9.00
CA SER A 113 6.38 47.18 10.27
C SER A 113 7.57 48.14 10.27
N ALA A 114 7.46 49.24 9.52
CA ALA A 114 8.31 50.43 9.68
C ALA A 114 7.46 51.71 9.46
N PRO A 115 7.35 52.62 10.45
CA PRO A 115 6.60 53.86 10.28
C PRO A 115 7.48 54.91 9.60
N SER A 116 7.12 55.29 8.37
CA SER A 116 7.73 56.43 7.67
C SER A 116 6.97 57.71 8.01
N SER A 117 7.64 58.61 8.75
CA SER A 117 7.21 59.98 8.99
C SER A 117 7.79 60.86 7.89
N GLU A 118 6.97 61.34 6.96
CA GLU A 118 7.40 62.28 5.92
C GLU A 118 6.83 63.69 6.18
N LYS A 119 7.73 64.65 6.01
CA LYS A 119 7.70 66.06 6.36
C LYS A 119 7.63 66.84 5.05
N THR A 120 6.73 67.83 4.91
CA THR A 120 6.88 68.89 3.90
C THR A 120 6.43 70.25 4.41
N THR A 121 7.21 71.27 4.01
CA THR A 121 7.40 72.61 4.55
C THR A 121 6.89 73.68 3.55
N ALA A 122 6.56 74.89 4.07
CA ALA A 122 6.53 76.23 3.44
C ALA A 122 5.38 76.56 2.44
N THR A 123 4.71 77.72 2.56
CA THR A 123 5.31 79.01 2.18
C THR A 123 4.64 80.24 2.84
N ASN A 124 5.50 81.22 3.12
CA ASN A 124 5.32 82.52 3.75
C ASN A 124 4.89 83.61 2.74
N LYS A 125 4.12 84.63 3.20
CA LYS A 125 4.39 86.08 3.05
C LYS A 125 3.12 86.91 2.83
N GLN A 126 2.74 87.72 3.84
CA GLN A 126 1.86 88.87 3.67
C GLN A 126 2.41 90.03 4.51
N VAL A 127 2.71 91.16 3.86
CA VAL A 127 2.89 92.48 4.47
C VAL A 127 2.12 93.48 3.61
N ALA A 128 1.47 94.40 4.29
CA ALA A 128 0.43 95.30 3.81
C ALA A 128 0.92 96.60 3.11
N SER A 129 -0.01 97.20 2.35
CA SER A 129 -0.28 98.64 2.13
C SER A 129 0.80 99.51 1.44
N ASN A 130 0.53 100.50 0.57
CA ASN A 130 -0.63 101.33 0.20
C ASN A 130 -0.45 101.85 -1.26
N ASN A 131 -1.52 102.15 -2.01
CA ASN A 131 -1.96 103.53 -2.36
C ASN A 131 -3.09 103.57 -3.41
N ALA A 132 -3.86 104.64 -3.36
CA ALA A 132 -5.19 104.84 -3.97
C ALA A 132 -5.21 105.48 -5.38
N GLU A 133 -6.30 105.15 -6.11
CA GLU A 133 -7.08 105.87 -7.16
C GLU A 133 -6.35 106.55 -8.36
N LYS A 134 -6.81 106.49 -9.63
CA LYS A 134 -8.14 106.69 -10.26
C LYS A 134 -8.18 105.91 -11.60
N LYS A 135 -9.20 105.09 -11.91
CA LYS A 135 -10.43 105.40 -12.71
C LYS A 135 -10.16 106.13 -14.05
N ASP A 136 -10.08 105.38 -15.16
CA ASP A 136 -10.84 105.64 -16.42
C ASP A 136 -10.72 104.57 -17.55
N ASP A 137 -10.23 103.34 -17.29
CA ASP A 137 -10.22 102.23 -18.27
C ASP A 137 -11.16 101.04 -17.92
N LYS A 138 -12.12 101.25 -17.02
CA LYS A 138 -12.80 100.16 -16.28
C LYS A 138 -13.89 99.37 -17.02
N LYS A 139 -14.24 99.68 -18.28
CA LYS A 139 -15.28 98.93 -19.02
C LYS A 139 -14.72 97.86 -19.96
N LYS A 140 -13.58 98.11 -20.62
CA LYS A 140 -12.92 97.11 -21.48
C LYS A 140 -12.14 96.06 -20.66
N GLU A 141 -11.56 96.47 -19.53
CA GLU A 141 -10.80 95.57 -18.65
C GLU A 141 -11.73 94.63 -17.83
N ALA A 142 -12.98 95.03 -17.58
CA ALA A 142 -13.98 94.21 -16.90
C ALA A 142 -14.63 93.16 -17.84
N ASP A 143 -14.90 93.53 -19.09
CA ASP A 143 -15.41 92.60 -20.11
C ASP A 143 -14.34 91.56 -20.50
N GLU A 144 -13.07 91.95 -20.67
CA GLU A 144 -11.98 91.00 -20.97
C GLU A 144 -11.71 90.03 -19.80
N LYS A 145 -11.85 90.49 -18.56
CA LYS A 145 -11.66 89.66 -17.36
C LYS A 145 -12.82 88.66 -17.16
N THR A 146 -14.03 89.04 -17.54
CA THR A 146 -15.21 88.16 -17.55
C THR A 146 -15.06 87.10 -18.64
N GLN A 147 -14.62 87.50 -19.84
CA GLN A 147 -14.40 86.58 -20.96
C GLN A 147 -13.27 85.57 -20.68
N LYS A 148 -12.17 86.01 -20.05
CA LYS A 148 -11.10 85.11 -19.56
C LYS A 148 -11.60 84.10 -18.52
N GLN A 149 -12.43 84.53 -17.56
CA GLN A 149 -13.00 83.62 -16.57
C GLN A 149 -13.97 82.59 -17.20
N GLU A 150 -14.74 82.99 -18.21
CA GLU A 150 -15.67 82.11 -18.90
C GLU A 150 -14.95 81.07 -19.76
N ASP A 151 -13.86 81.47 -20.44
CA ASP A 151 -13.00 80.56 -21.19
C ASP A 151 -12.21 79.61 -20.27
N GLU A 152 -11.74 80.08 -19.10
CA GLU A 152 -11.08 79.25 -18.09
C GLU A 152 -12.05 78.21 -17.50
N LYS A 153 -13.32 78.59 -17.29
CA LYS A 153 -14.39 77.68 -16.87
C LYS A 153 -14.73 76.65 -17.96
N ARG A 154 -14.80 77.05 -19.23
CA ARG A 154 -15.00 76.11 -20.37
C ARG A 154 -13.84 75.13 -20.50
N LEU A 155 -12.60 75.58 -20.31
CA LEU A 155 -11.42 74.72 -20.33
C LEU A 155 -11.43 73.73 -19.16
N ALA A 156 -11.82 74.16 -17.96
CA ALA A 156 -11.98 73.29 -16.80
C ALA A 156 -13.08 72.23 -17.01
N ASP A 157 -14.24 72.61 -17.56
CA ASP A 157 -15.32 71.69 -17.88
C ASP A 157 -14.92 70.68 -18.98
N GLU A 158 -14.14 71.10 -19.98
CA GLU A 158 -13.61 70.21 -21.03
C GLU A 158 -12.58 69.22 -20.46
N GLN A 159 -11.71 69.68 -19.55
CA GLN A 159 -10.75 68.80 -18.86
C GLN A 159 -11.47 67.80 -17.95
N ALA A 160 -12.51 68.21 -17.23
CA ALA A 160 -13.32 67.32 -16.40
C ALA A 160 -14.01 66.23 -17.24
N ARG A 161 -14.58 66.58 -18.40
CA ARG A 161 -15.16 65.59 -19.33
C ARG A 161 -14.12 64.61 -19.87
N LYS A 162 -12.93 65.09 -20.25
CA LYS A 162 -11.84 64.21 -20.71
C LYS A 162 -11.39 63.23 -19.62
N GLN A 163 -11.26 63.71 -18.38
CA GLN A 163 -10.93 62.84 -17.24
C GLN A 163 -12.03 61.81 -16.94
N GLU A 164 -13.30 62.17 -17.08
CA GLU A 164 -14.42 61.25 -16.92
C GLU A 164 -14.43 60.16 -18.00
N ASP A 165 -14.23 60.54 -19.26
CA ASP A 165 -14.16 59.59 -20.38
C ASP A 165 -12.94 58.66 -20.26
N GLU A 166 -11.79 59.17 -19.83
CA GLU A 166 -10.58 58.36 -19.58
C GLU A 166 -10.78 57.38 -18.41
N LYS A 167 -11.47 57.82 -17.34
CA LYS A 167 -11.88 56.95 -16.23
C LYS A 167 -12.84 55.86 -16.69
N ARG A 168 -13.84 56.18 -17.52
CA ARG A 168 -14.77 55.19 -18.08
C ARG A 168 -14.06 54.15 -18.94
N LEU A 169 -13.07 54.57 -19.74
CA LEU A 169 -12.27 53.65 -20.55
C LEU A 169 -11.41 52.73 -19.67
N ALA A 170 -10.80 53.27 -18.61
CA ALA A 170 -10.04 52.50 -17.64
C ALA A 170 -10.91 51.49 -16.88
N ASP A 171 -12.11 51.87 -16.44
CA ASP A 171 -13.07 50.98 -15.79
C ASP A 171 -13.54 49.86 -16.73
N GLU A 172 -13.78 50.17 -18.01
CA GLU A 172 -14.16 49.16 -19.01
C GLU A 172 -13.02 48.18 -19.29
N GLN A 173 -11.77 48.66 -19.41
CA GLN A 173 -10.59 47.80 -19.57
C GLN A 173 -10.37 46.92 -18.34
N ALA A 174 -10.49 47.47 -17.13
CA ALA A 174 -10.37 46.71 -15.89
C ALA A 174 -11.42 45.60 -15.80
N ARG A 175 -12.67 45.90 -16.18
CA ARG A 175 -13.75 44.90 -16.21
C ARG A 175 -13.50 43.81 -17.25
N LYS A 176 -13.03 44.16 -18.46
CA LYS A 176 -12.65 43.18 -19.50
C LYS A 176 -11.51 42.28 -19.03
N GLN A 177 -10.49 42.83 -18.39
CA GLN A 177 -9.37 42.05 -17.82
C GLN A 177 -9.83 41.11 -16.71
N GLN A 178 -10.71 41.59 -15.81
CA GLN A 178 -11.28 40.73 -14.75
C GLN A 178 -12.13 39.59 -15.33
N GLU A 179 -12.94 39.87 -16.35
CA GLU A 179 -13.76 38.84 -17.00
C GLU A 179 -12.89 37.79 -17.71
N GLU A 180 -11.82 38.22 -18.39
CA GLU A 180 -10.85 37.32 -19.01
C GLU A 180 -10.10 36.46 -17.98
N GLN A 181 -9.61 37.07 -16.88
CA GLN A 181 -8.98 36.33 -15.78
C GLN A 181 -9.94 35.31 -15.16
N LYS A 182 -11.21 35.67 -14.97
CA LYS A 182 -12.22 34.75 -14.46
C LYS A 182 -12.46 33.59 -15.42
N ARG A 183 -12.58 33.85 -16.73
CA ARG A 183 -12.72 32.79 -17.75
C ARG A 183 -11.53 31.85 -17.76
N LEU A 184 -10.31 32.37 -17.66
CA LEU A 184 -9.09 31.56 -17.57
C LEU A 184 -9.04 30.73 -16.28
N ALA A 185 -9.44 31.30 -15.14
CA ALA A 185 -9.52 30.58 -13.87
C ALA A 185 -10.56 29.45 -13.92
N ASP A 186 -11.75 29.72 -14.47
CA ASP A 186 -12.81 28.72 -14.64
C ASP A 186 -12.39 27.60 -15.60
N GLU A 187 -11.69 27.93 -16.69
CA GLU A 187 -11.16 26.94 -17.63
C GLU A 187 -10.07 26.07 -16.99
N GLN A 188 -9.15 26.67 -16.22
CA GLN A 188 -8.14 25.93 -15.48
C GLN A 188 -8.75 25.02 -14.41
N ALA A 189 -9.75 25.52 -13.66
CA ALA A 189 -10.47 24.73 -12.66
C ALA A 189 -11.16 23.52 -13.31
N ARG A 190 -11.84 23.73 -14.45
CA ARG A 190 -12.49 22.65 -15.19
C ARG A 190 -11.49 21.62 -15.72
N LYS A 191 -10.35 22.06 -16.29
CA LYS A 191 -9.29 21.15 -16.76
C LYS A 191 -8.70 20.33 -15.60
N GLN A 192 -8.44 20.96 -14.46
CA GLN A 192 -7.96 20.25 -13.28
C GLN A 192 -8.98 19.25 -12.73
N GLN A 193 -10.27 19.60 -12.73
CA GLN A 193 -11.33 18.71 -12.31
C GLN A 193 -11.48 17.51 -13.25
N GLU A 194 -11.40 17.73 -14.57
CA GLU A 194 -11.43 16.66 -15.57
C GLU A 194 -10.22 15.73 -15.45
N GLU A 195 -9.02 16.27 -15.26
CA GLU A 195 -7.81 15.47 -15.04
C GLU A 195 -7.90 14.65 -13.74
N GLN A 196 -8.38 15.24 -12.64
CA GLN A 196 -8.61 14.52 -11.39
C GLN A 196 -9.64 13.40 -11.56
N LYS A 197 -10.72 13.65 -12.29
CA LYS A 197 -11.73 12.63 -12.58
C LYS A 197 -11.15 11.50 -13.42
N ARG A 198 -10.38 11.81 -14.47
CA ARG A 198 -9.69 10.81 -15.29
C ARG A 198 -8.73 9.94 -14.47
N LEU A 199 -7.97 10.55 -13.56
CA LEU A 199 -7.06 9.82 -12.67
C LEU A 199 -7.83 8.93 -11.68
N ALA A 200 -8.94 9.42 -11.12
CA ALA A 200 -9.80 8.63 -10.24
C ALA A 200 -10.43 7.45 -10.98
N ASP A 201 -10.94 7.67 -12.19
CA ASP A 201 -11.54 6.62 -13.04
C ASP A 201 -10.47 5.58 -13.46
N GLU A 202 -9.25 6.01 -13.80
CA GLU A 202 -8.14 5.09 -14.11
C GLU A 202 -7.72 4.26 -12.88
N GLN A 203 -7.64 4.88 -11.70
CA GLN A 203 -7.34 4.17 -10.45
C GLN A 203 -8.45 3.17 -10.09
N ALA A 204 -9.71 3.56 -10.21
CA ALA A 204 -10.84 2.66 -9.97
C ALA A 204 -10.84 1.48 -10.93
N ARG A 205 -10.55 1.72 -12.22
CA ARG A 205 -10.46 0.65 -13.23
C ARG A 205 -9.31 -0.31 -12.94
N LYS A 206 -8.13 0.19 -12.55
CA LYS A 206 -6.99 -0.67 -12.15
C LYS A 206 -7.31 -1.50 -10.91
N GLN A 207 -7.95 -0.91 -9.91
CA GLN A 207 -8.38 -1.64 -8.71
C GLN A 207 -9.38 -2.75 -9.05
N GLN A 208 -10.38 -2.46 -9.90
CA GLN A 208 -11.33 -3.46 -10.36
C GLN A 208 -10.67 -4.58 -11.16
N GLU A 209 -9.70 -4.26 -12.01
CA GLU A 209 -8.95 -5.26 -12.79
C GLU A 209 -8.10 -6.15 -11.87
N ASP A 210 -7.40 -5.59 -10.89
CA ASP A 210 -6.61 -6.36 -9.93
C ASP A 210 -7.50 -7.21 -9.01
N GLU A 211 -8.65 -6.69 -8.57
CA GLU A 211 -9.63 -7.45 -7.78
C GLU A 211 -10.22 -8.62 -8.59
N LYS A 212 -10.56 -8.37 -9.86
CA LYS A 212 -11.02 -9.43 -10.77
C LYS A 212 -9.94 -10.49 -11.00
N ARG A 213 -8.69 -10.08 -11.23
CA ARG A 213 -7.57 -11.02 -11.39
C ARG A 213 -7.36 -11.87 -10.14
N LEU A 214 -7.48 -11.29 -8.95
CA LEU A 214 -7.39 -12.01 -7.69
C LEU A 214 -8.55 -12.99 -7.51
N ALA A 215 -9.78 -12.58 -7.85
CA ALA A 215 -10.95 -13.44 -7.81
C ALA A 215 -10.83 -14.62 -8.80
N ASP A 216 -10.39 -14.36 -10.04
CA ASP A 216 -10.17 -15.39 -11.05
C ASP A 216 -9.04 -16.37 -10.64
N GLU A 217 -7.95 -15.87 -10.03
CA GLU A 217 -6.88 -16.72 -9.50
C GLU A 217 -7.36 -17.59 -8.33
N GLN A 218 -8.15 -17.03 -7.42
CA GLN A 218 -8.74 -17.78 -6.31
C GLN A 218 -9.72 -18.84 -6.80
N ALA A 219 -10.60 -18.50 -7.75
CA ALA A 219 -11.54 -19.44 -8.35
C ALA A 219 -10.81 -20.60 -9.04
N ARG A 220 -9.73 -20.30 -9.78
CA ARG A 220 -8.91 -21.33 -10.43
C ARG A 220 -8.22 -22.24 -9.41
N LYS A 221 -7.66 -21.69 -8.32
CA LYS A 221 -7.05 -22.50 -7.25
C LYS A 221 -8.07 -23.41 -6.57
N GLN A 222 -9.27 -22.89 -6.29
CA GLN A 222 -10.35 -23.68 -5.71
C GLN A 222 -10.81 -24.79 -6.65
N GLN A 223 -10.95 -24.52 -7.95
CA GLN A 223 -11.29 -25.55 -8.94
C GLN A 223 -10.19 -26.61 -9.06
N GLU A 224 -8.92 -26.21 -9.06
CA GLU A 224 -7.79 -27.14 -9.10
C GLU A 224 -7.74 -28.02 -7.85
N GLU A 225 -7.97 -27.45 -6.66
CA GLU A 225 -8.05 -28.19 -5.40
C GLU A 225 -9.23 -29.16 -5.38
N GLN A 226 -10.43 -28.71 -5.79
CA GLN A 226 -11.60 -29.57 -5.91
C GLN A 226 -11.36 -30.74 -6.88
N LYS A 227 -10.72 -30.47 -8.02
CA LYS A 227 -10.37 -31.52 -8.99
C LYS A 227 -9.37 -32.51 -8.39
N ARG A 228 -8.33 -32.03 -7.70
CA ARG A 228 -7.36 -32.90 -7.01
C ARG A 228 -8.03 -33.78 -5.96
N LEU A 229 -8.96 -33.23 -5.18
CA LEU A 229 -9.72 -33.99 -4.19
C LEU A 229 -10.64 -35.03 -4.86
N ALA A 230 -11.30 -34.66 -5.96
CA ALA A 230 -12.13 -35.59 -6.74
C ALA A 230 -11.30 -36.73 -7.35
N ASP A 231 -10.14 -36.42 -7.93
CA ASP A 231 -9.22 -37.41 -8.50
C ASP A 231 -8.65 -38.33 -7.41
N GLU A 232 -8.31 -37.78 -6.23
CA GLU A 232 -7.85 -38.58 -5.08
C GLU A 232 -8.95 -39.51 -4.55
N GLN A 233 -10.18 -39.01 -4.42
CA GLN A 233 -11.33 -39.81 -4.01
C GLN A 233 -11.63 -40.93 -5.03
N ALA A 234 -11.62 -40.62 -6.32
CA ALA A 234 -11.81 -41.62 -7.38
C ALA A 234 -10.73 -42.71 -7.34
N ARG A 235 -9.47 -42.32 -7.12
CA ARG A 235 -8.35 -43.29 -6.98
C ARG A 235 -8.51 -44.17 -5.74
N LYS A 236 -8.91 -43.62 -4.59
CA LYS A 236 -9.17 -44.41 -3.38
C LYS A 236 -10.33 -45.39 -3.58
N GLN A 237 -11.42 -44.95 -4.22
CA GLN A 237 -12.55 -45.83 -4.54
C GLN A 237 -12.15 -46.95 -5.50
N GLN A 238 -11.37 -46.66 -6.54
CA GLN A 238 -10.85 -47.68 -7.45
C GLN A 238 -9.92 -48.68 -6.74
N GLU A 239 -9.04 -48.20 -5.86
CA GLU A 239 -8.16 -49.08 -5.08
C GLU A 239 -8.96 -49.97 -4.13
N GLU A 240 -9.98 -49.44 -3.47
CA GLU A 240 -10.86 -50.20 -2.58
C GLU A 240 -11.71 -51.23 -3.33
N GLN A 241 -12.28 -50.87 -4.48
CA GLN A 241 -12.98 -51.81 -5.36
C GLN A 241 -12.06 -52.93 -5.83
N LYS A 242 -10.80 -52.62 -6.19
CA LYS A 242 -9.83 -53.63 -6.57
C LYS A 242 -9.48 -54.56 -5.40
N ARG A 243 -9.27 -54.03 -4.20
CA ARG A 243 -9.03 -54.84 -2.99
C ARG A 243 -10.20 -55.77 -2.69
N GLN A 244 -11.44 -55.28 -2.80
CA GLN A 244 -12.65 -56.10 -2.62
C GLN A 244 -12.75 -57.19 -3.69
N ALA A 245 -12.46 -56.89 -4.96
CA ALA A 245 -12.44 -57.87 -6.04
C ALA A 245 -11.37 -58.95 -5.83
N ASP A 246 -10.15 -58.55 -5.44
CA ASP A 246 -9.05 -59.47 -5.13
C ASP A 246 -9.39 -60.36 -3.92
N GLU A 247 -10.04 -59.82 -2.88
CA GLU A 247 -10.51 -60.59 -1.73
C GLU A 247 -11.60 -61.59 -2.10
N GLN A 248 -12.58 -61.18 -2.91
CA GLN A 248 -13.63 -62.08 -3.42
C GLN A 248 -13.04 -63.20 -4.28
N ALA A 249 -12.11 -62.89 -5.18
CA ALA A 249 -11.43 -63.89 -6.01
C ALA A 249 -10.65 -64.89 -5.14
N ARG A 250 -9.98 -64.42 -4.09
CA ARG A 250 -9.26 -65.28 -3.14
C ARG A 250 -10.20 -66.23 -2.38
N LYS A 251 -11.35 -65.73 -1.91
CA LYS A 251 -12.39 -66.55 -1.25
C LYS A 251 -12.95 -67.63 -2.19
N GLN A 252 -13.24 -67.28 -3.43
CA GLN A 252 -13.72 -68.23 -4.44
C GLN A 252 -12.68 -69.32 -4.75
N GLN A 253 -11.40 -68.95 -4.87
CA GLN A 253 -10.32 -69.92 -5.07
C GLN A 253 -10.17 -70.86 -3.86
N GLU A 254 -10.32 -70.36 -2.64
CA GLU A 254 -10.26 -71.17 -1.42
C GLU A 254 -11.44 -72.15 -1.33
N GLU A 255 -12.67 -71.71 -1.65
CA GLU A 255 -13.84 -72.59 -1.74
C GLU A 255 -13.67 -73.67 -2.81
N GLN A 256 -13.16 -73.33 -3.99
CA GLN A 256 -12.87 -74.31 -5.04
C GLN A 256 -11.82 -75.33 -4.62
N LYS A 257 -10.72 -74.91 -3.97
CA LYS A 257 -9.72 -75.83 -3.43
C LYS A 257 -10.31 -76.76 -2.37
N LYS A 258 -11.17 -76.23 -1.49
CA LYS A 258 -11.85 -77.02 -0.46
C LYS A 258 -12.83 -78.04 -1.06
N ALA A 259 -13.57 -77.66 -2.11
CA ALA A 259 -14.44 -78.56 -2.85
C ALA A 259 -13.66 -79.68 -3.58
N GLN A 260 -12.52 -79.35 -4.19
CA GLN A 260 -11.63 -80.34 -4.82
C GLN A 260 -11.03 -81.31 -3.80
N GLN A 261 -10.67 -80.84 -2.61
CA GLN A 261 -10.22 -81.69 -1.51
C GLN A 261 -11.32 -82.60 -0.96
N ALA A 262 -12.58 -82.13 -0.93
CA ALA A 262 -13.72 -82.95 -0.53
C ALA A 262 -14.04 -84.08 -1.54
N GLN A 263 -13.76 -83.88 -2.83
CA GLN A 263 -13.93 -84.90 -3.88
C GLN A 263 -12.77 -85.91 -3.97
N THR A 264 -11.62 -85.61 -3.36
CA THR A 264 -10.44 -86.50 -3.34
C THR A 264 -10.27 -87.27 -2.03
N GLN A 265 -11.22 -87.17 -1.09
CA GLN A 265 -11.34 -88.20 -0.04
C GLN A 265 -11.72 -89.52 -0.73
N PRO A 266 -10.87 -90.56 -0.68
CA PRO A 266 -11.29 -91.88 -1.10
C PRO A 266 -12.51 -92.23 -0.27
N ALA A 267 -13.63 -92.59 -0.90
CA ALA A 267 -14.65 -93.36 -0.24
C ALA A 267 -13.92 -94.54 0.39
N ALA A 268 -13.73 -94.48 1.72
CA ALA A 268 -12.92 -95.45 2.44
C ALA A 268 -13.40 -96.81 1.99
N SER A 269 -12.51 -97.55 1.32
CA SER A 269 -12.80 -98.91 0.91
C SER A 269 -13.24 -99.62 2.17
N ILE A 270 -14.48 -100.09 2.16
CA ILE A 270 -14.94 -101.06 3.14
C ILE A 270 -14.09 -102.29 2.84
N ASN A 271 -12.89 -102.36 3.43
CA ASN A 271 -12.16 -103.61 3.64
C ASN A 271 -13.04 -104.41 4.61
N SER A 272 -14.12 -104.96 4.08
CA SER A 272 -14.90 -105.97 4.76
C SER A 272 -13.92 -107.08 5.09
N ASN A 273 -13.74 -107.34 6.39
CA ASN A 273 -13.03 -108.49 6.93
C ASN A 273 -13.74 -109.78 6.47
N VAL A 274 -13.62 -110.12 5.19
CA VAL A 274 -14.11 -111.39 4.65
C VAL A 274 -13.19 -112.45 5.23
N THR A 275 -13.73 -113.41 5.99
CA THR A 275 -12.96 -114.51 6.57
C THR A 275 -13.57 -115.82 6.09
N TYR A 276 -12.76 -116.71 5.51
CA TYR A 276 -13.21 -118.03 5.07
C TYR A 276 -12.77 -119.10 6.06
N ALA A 277 -13.67 -120.02 6.39
CA ALA A 277 -13.37 -121.10 7.33
C ALA A 277 -12.42 -122.16 6.74
N ASN A 278 -12.50 -122.42 5.43
CA ASN A 278 -11.68 -123.40 4.72
C ASN A 278 -11.67 -123.14 3.19
N CYS A 279 -10.82 -123.85 2.45
CA CYS A 279 -10.71 -123.72 1.00
C CYS A 279 -11.96 -124.12 0.21
N ALA A 280 -12.82 -124.98 0.77
CA ALA A 280 -14.10 -125.32 0.13
C ALA A 280 -15.04 -124.11 0.10
N ALA A 281 -15.09 -123.33 1.19
CA ALA A 281 -15.83 -122.07 1.23
C ALA A 281 -15.32 -121.07 0.20
N VAL A 282 -13.99 -120.93 0.07
CA VAL A 282 -13.34 -120.04 -0.92
C VAL A 282 -13.70 -120.45 -2.36
N ARG A 283 -13.68 -121.74 -2.67
CA ARG A 283 -14.05 -122.28 -4.00
C ARG A 283 -15.53 -122.13 -4.28
N SER A 284 -16.39 -122.39 -3.29
CA SER A 284 -17.84 -122.20 -3.44
C SER A 284 -18.22 -120.74 -3.70
N ALA A 285 -17.44 -119.80 -3.15
CA ALA A 285 -17.57 -118.38 -3.42
C ALA A 285 -16.96 -117.95 -4.77
N GLY A 286 -16.33 -118.88 -5.51
CA GLY A 286 -15.66 -118.60 -6.79
C GLY A 286 -14.43 -117.68 -6.66
N LYS A 287 -13.78 -117.66 -5.49
CA LYS A 287 -12.64 -116.77 -5.18
C LYS A 287 -11.29 -117.48 -5.10
N ALA A 288 -11.23 -118.77 -5.43
CA ALA A 288 -9.98 -119.52 -5.51
C ALA A 288 -9.37 -119.41 -6.93
N PRO A 289 -8.03 -119.35 -7.08
CA PRO A 289 -7.03 -119.22 -6.01
C PRO A 289 -7.02 -117.83 -5.38
N LEU A 290 -6.67 -117.77 -4.09
CA LEU A 290 -6.77 -116.54 -3.30
C LEU A 290 -5.37 -116.04 -2.91
N TYR A 291 -5.04 -114.81 -3.29
CA TYR A 291 -3.68 -114.25 -3.17
C TYR A 291 -3.50 -113.41 -1.90
N ARG A 292 -2.27 -113.24 -1.41
CA ARG A 292 -1.93 -112.47 -0.18
C ARG A 292 -2.59 -111.09 -0.06
N ASP A 293 -2.75 -110.39 -1.18
CA ASP A 293 -3.30 -109.02 -1.20
C ASP A 293 -4.83 -108.99 -1.37
N GLN A 294 -5.49 -110.16 -1.42
CA GLN A 294 -6.94 -110.26 -1.57
C GLN A 294 -7.67 -110.36 -0.22
N PRO A 295 -8.84 -109.72 -0.08
CA PRO A 295 -9.64 -109.80 1.13
C PRO A 295 -10.06 -111.25 1.42
N GLY A 296 -9.75 -111.72 2.62
CA GLY A 296 -9.98 -113.08 3.08
C GLY A 296 -8.85 -114.06 2.84
N TYR A 297 -7.68 -113.59 2.40
CA TYR A 297 -6.47 -114.38 2.52
C TYR A 297 -6.11 -114.57 3.99
N SER A 298 -5.79 -115.81 4.34
CA SER A 298 -5.21 -116.16 5.62
C SER A 298 -4.16 -117.23 5.38
N SER A 299 -3.02 -117.12 6.07
CA SER A 299 -1.98 -118.15 6.07
C SER A 299 -2.49 -119.53 6.53
N LYS A 300 -3.66 -119.60 7.18
CA LYS A 300 -4.32 -120.88 7.53
C LYS A 300 -4.90 -121.61 6.31
N LEU A 301 -5.20 -120.90 5.24
CA LEU A 301 -5.76 -121.45 3.99
C LEU A 301 -4.67 -121.78 2.97
N ASP A 302 -3.46 -121.27 3.18
CA ASP A 302 -2.26 -121.47 2.38
C ASP A 302 -1.37 -122.51 3.05
N ARG A 303 -1.54 -123.79 2.67
CA ARG A 303 -0.93 -124.92 3.39
C ARG A 303 0.56 -125.05 3.12
N ASP A 304 1.03 -124.62 1.95
CA ASP A 304 2.42 -124.61 1.51
C ASP A 304 3.11 -123.26 1.70
N GLY A 305 2.35 -122.18 1.92
CA GLY A 305 2.86 -120.87 2.34
C GLY A 305 3.46 -120.05 1.20
N ASP A 306 3.19 -120.43 -0.05
CA ASP A 306 3.76 -119.81 -1.25
C ASP A 306 3.10 -118.47 -1.62
N GLY A 307 2.04 -118.09 -0.90
CA GLY A 307 1.28 -116.87 -1.11
C GLY A 307 0.02 -117.05 -1.95
N VAL A 308 -0.34 -118.28 -2.31
CA VAL A 308 -1.52 -118.63 -3.10
C VAL A 308 -2.37 -119.66 -2.35
N ALA A 309 -3.39 -119.20 -1.63
CA ALA A 309 -4.29 -120.08 -0.91
C ALA A 309 -5.26 -120.83 -1.84
N CYS A 310 -5.53 -122.10 -1.52
CA CYS A 310 -6.60 -122.90 -2.12
C CYS A 310 -6.47 -123.14 -3.64
N GLU A 311 -5.26 -123.22 -4.17
CA GLU A 311 -4.98 -123.48 -5.60
C GLU A 311 -5.34 -124.88 -6.10
N LYS A 312 -5.40 -125.90 -5.22
CA LYS A 312 -5.61 -127.33 -5.57
C LYS A 312 -6.90 -127.93 -5.01
#